data_AF-A0A522AM02-F1
#
_entry.id   AF-A0A522AM02-F1
#
_cell.length_a   1.000
_cell.length_b   1.000
_cell.length_c   1.000
_cell.angle_alpha   90.00
_cell.angle_beta   90.00
_cell.angle_gamma   90.00
#
_symmetry.space_group_name_H-M   'P 1'
#
loop_
_entity.id
_entity.type
_entity.pdbx_description
1 polymer ?
#
loop_
_entity_poly.entity_id
_entity_poly.type
_entity_poly.pdbx_seq_one_letter_code
_entity_poly.pdbx_strand_id
1 'polypeptide(L)'
;MIWQNTASDNGGGFTGTAKNSIIYDNFPVNVDTNLGAGMNYCDTLPLPTSGAQNLTNVPLFVDAANGNFRLQPNSPCINAGYNAYATNFPDLEGNPRIVGGTVDIGAYEFQSPVSQISYAWLQQYGLPINGSTDSADTDGDGHNNWQEWRAGTIPTNAASVLKLFSPTGDVSGLTLRWQSVTTRTYWLERATNLPTFSTIATNLPGQSSTTAYLDSTATNAGAYFYRVGAKE
;
A
#
# COMPACT_ATOMS: atom_id res chain seq x y z
N MET A 1 15.44 -8.83 9.53
CA MET A 1 14.72 -10.12 9.53
C MET A 1 14.92 -10.76 10.89
N ILE A 2 13.84 -11.26 11.49
CA ILE A 2 13.84 -12.02 12.74
C ILE A 2 13.03 -13.28 12.44
N TRP A 3 13.65 -14.45 12.56
CA TRP A 3 13.05 -15.72 12.14
C TRP A 3 13.40 -16.80 13.14
N GLN A 4 12.39 -17.58 13.57
CA GLN A 4 12.55 -18.73 14.47
C GLN A 4 13.39 -18.45 15.73
N ASN A 5 13.27 -17.24 16.28
CA ASN A 5 13.95 -16.92 17.52
C ASN A 5 13.20 -17.53 18.70
N THR A 6 13.93 -18.25 19.57
CA THR A 6 13.37 -18.99 20.71
C THR A 6 13.93 -18.50 22.03
N ALA A 7 13.09 -18.26 23.05
CA ALA A 7 13.55 -17.99 24.41
C ALA A 7 12.59 -18.59 25.47
N SER A 8 13.09 -18.74 26.71
CA SER A 8 12.39 -19.43 27.81
C SER A 8 11.17 -18.68 28.37
N ASP A 9 11.25 -17.34 28.46
CA ASP A 9 10.22 -16.52 29.14
C ASP A 9 9.66 -15.39 28.25
N ASN A 10 10.48 -14.86 27.34
CA ASN A 10 10.11 -13.84 26.36
C ASN A 10 10.69 -14.23 25.00
N GLY A 11 10.03 -15.17 24.33
CA GLY A 11 10.36 -15.65 23.00
C GLY A 11 10.83 -14.59 22.04
N GLY A 12 12.13 -14.59 21.73
CA GLY A 12 12.75 -13.92 20.59
C GLY A 12 12.36 -12.47 20.28
N GLY A 13 11.74 -11.76 21.23
CA GLY A 13 10.89 -10.62 20.95
C GLY A 13 11.69 -9.41 20.45
N PHE A 14 11.12 -8.71 19.48
CA PHE A 14 11.68 -7.48 18.98
C PHE A 14 11.23 -6.29 19.84
N THR A 15 12.16 -5.67 20.56
CA THR A 15 11.94 -4.41 21.29
C THR A 15 12.47 -3.24 20.46
N GLY A 16 11.65 -2.73 19.52
CA GLY A 16 12.06 -1.60 18.68
C GLY A 16 11.05 -1.18 17.62
N THR A 17 11.52 -0.48 16.59
CA THR A 17 10.76 -0.12 15.38
C THR A 17 11.18 -0.97 14.19
N ALA A 18 10.24 -1.65 13.54
CA ALA A 18 10.51 -2.48 12.37
C ALA A 18 9.81 -1.90 11.15
N LYS A 19 10.53 -1.87 10.02
CA LYS A 19 10.03 -1.34 8.75
C LYS A 19 10.46 -2.27 7.63
N ASN A 20 9.57 -2.58 6.68
CA ASN A 20 9.87 -3.49 5.56
C ASN A 20 10.55 -4.79 6.01
N SER A 21 10.11 -5.36 7.13
CA SER A 21 10.82 -6.44 7.83
C SER A 21 9.95 -7.68 7.99
N ILE A 22 10.57 -8.85 7.87
CA ILE A 22 9.94 -10.13 8.20
C ILE A 22 10.32 -10.50 9.64
N ILE A 23 9.30 -10.74 10.47
CA ILE A 23 9.37 -11.11 11.89
C ILE A 23 8.41 -12.28 12.10
N TYR A 24 8.85 -13.50 11.80
CA TYR A 24 7.94 -14.62 11.61
C TYR A 24 8.44 -15.90 12.30
N ASP A 25 7.50 -16.75 12.72
CA ASP A 25 7.75 -18.05 13.37
C ASP A 25 8.58 -17.99 14.67
N ASN A 26 8.51 -16.87 15.41
CA ASN A 26 9.18 -16.74 16.71
C ASN A 26 8.39 -17.47 17.82
N PHE A 27 9.10 -18.03 18.81
CA PHE A 27 8.49 -18.82 19.88
C PHE A 27 8.94 -18.41 21.29
N PRO A 28 8.04 -18.35 22.30
CA PRO A 28 6.59 -18.55 22.21
C PRO A 28 5.84 -17.50 21.37
N VAL A 29 4.84 -17.96 20.61
CA VAL A 29 4.01 -17.17 19.67
C VAL A 29 3.25 -16.00 20.35
N ASN A 30 3.16 -15.99 21.69
CA ASN A 30 2.26 -15.12 22.45
C ASN A 30 2.93 -13.86 23.09
N VAL A 31 4.22 -13.64 22.86
CA VAL A 31 4.98 -12.50 23.46
C VAL A 31 5.34 -11.39 22.48
N ASP A 32 4.99 -11.56 21.21
CA ASP A 32 4.93 -10.48 20.23
C ASP A 32 3.69 -9.55 20.44
N THR A 33 3.06 -9.63 21.61
CA THR A 33 2.04 -8.68 22.06
C THR A 33 2.62 -7.35 22.56
N ASN A 34 3.95 -7.28 22.76
CA ASN A 34 4.70 -6.04 23.03
C ASN A 34 5.42 -5.48 21.78
N LEU A 35 5.05 -5.93 20.58
CA LEU A 35 5.49 -5.29 19.34
C LEU A 35 4.87 -3.89 19.29
N GLY A 36 5.61 -2.90 19.79
CA GLY A 36 5.13 -1.53 19.95
C GLY A 36 4.70 -0.87 18.63
N ALA A 37 4.20 0.36 18.73
CA ALA A 37 3.70 1.22 17.63
C ALA A 37 4.67 1.52 16.48
N GLY A 38 5.81 0.84 16.41
CA GLY A 38 6.88 1.03 15.45
C GLY A 38 6.85 0.10 14.24
N MET A 39 5.99 -0.93 14.19
CA MET A 39 5.95 -1.89 13.07
C MET A 39 5.11 -1.39 11.90
N ASN A 40 5.72 -1.15 10.75
CA ASN A 40 5.01 -0.71 9.56
C ASN A 40 5.53 -1.47 8.34
N TYR A 41 4.63 -1.93 7.47
CA TYR A 41 4.98 -2.70 6.28
C TYR A 41 5.86 -3.91 6.63
N CYS A 42 5.49 -4.64 7.69
CA CYS A 42 6.19 -5.85 8.13
C CYS A 42 5.33 -7.09 7.87
N ASP A 43 5.97 -8.24 7.69
CA ASP A 43 5.28 -9.53 7.70
C ASP A 43 5.56 -10.22 9.03
N THR A 44 4.51 -10.40 9.84
CA THR A 44 4.65 -10.79 11.23
C THR A 44 3.48 -11.61 11.74
N LEU A 45 3.76 -12.52 12.65
CA LEU A 45 2.74 -13.30 13.34
C LEU A 45 3.04 -13.35 14.84
N PRO A 46 2.14 -12.86 15.70
CA PRO A 46 0.82 -12.26 15.44
C PRO A 46 0.86 -10.88 14.75
N LEU A 47 -0.31 -10.43 14.26
CA LEU A 47 -0.48 -9.06 13.77
C LEU A 47 -0.33 -8.07 14.93
N PRO A 48 0.51 -7.02 14.81
CA PRO A 48 0.65 -6.00 15.84
C PRO A 48 -0.65 -5.23 16.05
N THR A 49 -0.89 -4.75 17.27
CA THR A 49 -2.08 -3.95 17.63
C THR A 49 -2.05 -2.53 17.06
N SER A 50 -0.92 -2.10 16.49
CA SER A 50 -0.70 -0.77 15.94
C SER A 50 0.33 -0.80 14.81
N GLY A 51 0.42 0.31 14.07
CA GLY A 51 1.24 0.40 12.87
C GLY A 51 0.46 0.06 11.59
N ALA A 52 1.02 0.43 10.45
CA ALA A 52 0.33 0.42 9.17
C ALA A 52 0.78 -0.72 8.25
N GLN A 53 -0.18 -1.30 7.52
CA GLN A 53 0.03 -2.21 6.38
C GLN A 53 0.94 -3.41 6.69
N ASN A 54 0.79 -4.02 7.87
CA ASN A 54 1.47 -5.27 8.22
C ASN A 54 0.71 -6.47 7.63
N LEU A 55 1.46 -7.50 7.22
CA LEU A 55 0.98 -8.79 6.74
C LEU A 55 1.11 -9.85 7.85
N THR A 56 0.36 -10.95 7.70
CA THR A 56 0.47 -12.16 8.54
C THR A 56 0.61 -13.44 7.70
N ASN A 57 0.85 -13.28 6.40
CA ASN A 57 0.95 -14.38 5.46
C ASN A 57 2.27 -15.14 5.68
N VAL A 58 2.36 -16.38 5.21
CA VAL A 58 3.65 -17.08 5.26
C VAL A 58 4.62 -16.39 4.29
N PRO A 59 5.84 -15.99 4.70
CA PRO A 59 6.76 -15.25 3.83
C PRO A 59 7.26 -16.02 2.60
N LEU A 60 7.17 -17.36 2.61
CA LEU A 60 7.62 -18.26 1.54
C LEU A 60 9.09 -18.04 1.12
N PHE A 61 10.02 -18.55 1.92
CA PHE A 61 11.45 -18.53 1.63
C PHE A 61 11.89 -19.70 0.75
N VAL A 62 12.95 -19.50 -0.06
CA VAL A 62 13.52 -20.57 -0.90
C VAL A 62 13.98 -21.76 -0.06
N ASP A 63 14.75 -21.52 1.01
CA ASP A 63 15.21 -22.56 1.92
C ASP A 63 15.62 -21.98 3.29
N ALA A 64 14.62 -21.64 4.11
CA ALA A 64 14.83 -21.05 5.42
C ALA A 64 15.61 -21.97 6.38
N ALA A 65 15.46 -23.28 6.26
CA ALA A 65 16.12 -24.26 7.13
C ALA A 65 17.65 -24.23 6.99
N ASN A 66 18.14 -23.86 5.79
CA ASN A 66 19.57 -23.70 5.51
C ASN A 66 20.00 -22.23 5.44
N GLY A 67 19.18 -21.29 5.95
CA GLY A 67 19.50 -19.86 6.03
C GLY A 67 19.35 -19.09 4.70
N ASN A 68 18.77 -19.70 3.67
CA ASN A 68 18.46 -19.03 2.41
C ASN A 68 17.07 -18.38 2.49
N PHE A 69 17.07 -17.14 2.98
CA PHE A 69 15.88 -16.33 3.19
C PHE A 69 15.49 -15.46 1.98
N ARG A 70 15.96 -15.82 0.78
CA ARG A 70 15.42 -15.24 -0.44
C ARG A 70 13.95 -15.64 -0.59
N LEU A 71 13.16 -14.75 -1.18
CA LEU A 71 11.74 -14.97 -1.41
C LEU A 71 11.53 -15.94 -2.58
N GLN A 72 10.54 -16.84 -2.45
CA GLN A 72 10.03 -17.63 -3.57
C GLN A 72 9.25 -16.72 -4.55
N PRO A 73 9.11 -17.10 -5.84
CA PRO A 73 8.42 -16.28 -6.84
C PRO A 73 6.94 -15.97 -6.57
N ASN A 74 6.31 -16.64 -5.61
CA ASN A 74 4.92 -16.44 -5.20
C ASN A 74 4.80 -15.87 -3.76
N SER A 75 5.91 -15.38 -3.19
CA SER A 75 5.90 -14.81 -1.85
C SER A 75 4.95 -13.60 -1.74
N PRO A 76 4.12 -13.51 -0.70
CA PRO A 76 3.28 -12.35 -0.44
C PRO A 76 4.10 -11.10 -0.08
N CYS A 77 5.36 -11.26 0.34
CA CYS A 77 6.25 -10.16 0.68
C CYS A 77 6.72 -9.35 -0.54
N ILE A 78 6.53 -9.88 -1.76
CA ILE A 78 6.95 -9.22 -3.00
C ILE A 78 6.07 -8.00 -3.29
N ASN A 79 6.71 -6.86 -3.59
CA ASN A 79 6.08 -5.55 -3.81
C ASN A 79 5.13 -5.10 -2.67
N ALA A 80 5.39 -5.53 -1.44
CA ALA A 80 4.50 -5.27 -0.29
C ALA A 80 5.06 -4.24 0.71
N GLY A 81 6.29 -3.77 0.53
CA GLY A 81 6.94 -2.81 1.42
C GLY A 81 6.61 -1.36 1.08
N TYR A 82 7.25 -0.44 1.82
CA TYR A 82 7.15 0.99 1.59
C TYR A 82 8.48 1.59 1.14
N ASN A 83 8.49 2.17 -0.06
CA ASN A 83 9.71 2.67 -0.70
C ASN A 83 10.46 3.71 0.13
N ALA A 84 9.78 4.57 0.90
CA ALA A 84 10.48 5.58 1.70
C ALA A 84 11.24 4.98 2.91
N TYR A 85 11.01 3.71 3.22
CA TYR A 85 11.79 2.96 4.21
C TYR A 85 12.91 2.13 3.57
N ALA A 86 12.92 1.99 2.24
CA ALA A 86 14.07 1.46 1.52
C ALA A 86 15.16 2.53 1.49
N THR A 87 16.28 2.26 2.14
CA THR A 87 17.46 3.11 2.03
C THR A 87 18.17 2.83 0.69
N ASN A 88 19.04 3.73 0.23
CA ASN A 88 19.83 3.54 -1.00
C ASN A 88 20.90 2.43 -0.89
N PHE A 89 20.90 1.66 0.20
CA PHE A 89 21.80 0.53 0.35
C PHE A 89 21.26 -0.69 -0.43
N PRO A 90 22.14 -1.51 -1.01
CA PRO A 90 21.73 -2.77 -1.61
C PRO A 90 21.07 -3.71 -0.61
N ASP A 91 20.38 -4.73 -1.13
CA ASP A 91 19.92 -5.88 -0.37
C ASP A 91 21.11 -6.73 0.13
N LEU A 92 20.81 -7.83 0.83
CA LEU A 92 21.84 -8.66 1.45
C LEU A 92 22.70 -9.44 0.41
N GLU A 93 22.30 -9.52 -0.85
CA GLU A 93 23.10 -10.06 -1.96
C GLU A 93 23.82 -8.96 -2.77
N GLY A 94 23.65 -7.69 -2.41
CA GLY A 94 24.23 -6.57 -3.15
C GLY A 94 23.37 -6.08 -4.32
N ASN A 95 22.11 -6.52 -4.43
CA ASN A 95 21.20 -6.09 -5.49
C ASN A 95 20.43 -4.81 -5.10
N PRO A 96 19.84 -4.07 -6.06
CA PRO A 96 18.94 -2.96 -5.76
C PRO A 96 17.73 -3.42 -4.92
N ARG A 97 17.31 -2.56 -3.97
CA ARG A 97 16.18 -2.78 -3.05
C ARG A 97 14.81 -2.38 -3.59
N ILE A 98 14.71 -1.84 -4.80
CA ILE A 98 13.42 -1.50 -5.42
C ILE A 98 13.46 -2.02 -6.84
N VAL A 99 12.81 -3.15 -7.06
CA VAL A 99 12.59 -3.75 -8.37
C VAL A 99 11.07 -3.92 -8.57
N GLY A 100 10.56 -3.80 -9.80
CA GLY A 100 9.11 -3.90 -10.05
C GLY A 100 8.28 -2.67 -9.63
N GLY A 101 8.87 -1.74 -8.87
CA GLY A 101 8.28 -0.45 -8.51
C GLY A 101 8.08 -0.24 -7.00
N THR A 102 8.02 -1.34 -6.23
CA THR A 102 7.83 -1.32 -4.78
C THR A 102 8.80 -2.29 -4.12
N VAL A 103 9.50 -1.83 -3.08
CA VAL A 103 10.41 -2.66 -2.26
C VAL A 103 9.68 -3.86 -1.66
N ASP A 104 10.36 -4.99 -1.58
CA ASP A 104 9.88 -6.17 -0.89
C ASP A 104 9.99 -6.01 0.64
N ILE A 105 9.07 -6.66 1.35
CA ILE A 105 9.23 -6.84 2.81
C ILE A 105 10.32 -7.90 3.03
N GLY A 106 11.38 -7.55 3.75
CA GLY A 106 12.47 -8.48 4.07
C GLY A 106 13.87 -7.93 3.83
N ALA A 107 14.86 -8.82 3.91
CA ALA A 107 16.28 -8.50 3.72
C ALA A 107 16.74 -8.61 2.26
N TYR A 108 16.01 -9.37 1.44
CA TYR A 108 16.32 -9.68 0.04
C TYR A 108 15.22 -9.10 -0.85
N GLU A 109 15.61 -8.60 -2.01
CA GLU A 109 14.68 -8.13 -3.04
C GLU A 109 14.59 -9.16 -4.17
N PHE A 110 13.37 -9.56 -4.53
CA PHE A 110 13.11 -10.46 -5.65
C PHE A 110 13.35 -9.72 -6.97
N GLN A 111 14.37 -10.14 -7.72
CA GLN A 111 14.89 -9.37 -8.86
C GLN A 111 14.08 -9.48 -10.17
N SER A 112 13.01 -10.28 -10.21
CA SER A 112 12.23 -10.48 -11.44
C SER A 112 10.73 -10.64 -11.19
N PRO A 113 10.08 -9.65 -10.53
CA PRO A 113 8.64 -9.70 -10.30
C PRO A 113 7.91 -9.57 -11.64
N VAL A 114 6.90 -10.41 -11.84
CA VAL A 114 6.09 -10.41 -13.07
C VAL A 114 4.94 -9.40 -13.05
N SER A 115 4.58 -8.90 -11.88
CA SER A 115 3.53 -7.90 -11.62
C SER A 115 4.16 -6.76 -10.82
N GLN A 116 3.68 -5.53 -11.04
CA GLN A 116 4.05 -4.34 -10.28
C GLN A 116 3.17 -4.12 -9.03
N ILE A 117 2.06 -4.88 -8.93
CA ILE A 117 1.15 -4.86 -7.79
C ILE A 117 1.72 -5.75 -6.67
N SER A 118 1.45 -5.40 -5.42
CA SER A 118 1.71 -6.24 -4.24
C SER A 118 1.12 -7.64 -4.40
N TYR A 119 1.94 -8.67 -4.19
CA TYR A 119 1.49 -10.06 -4.36
C TYR A 119 0.50 -10.46 -3.27
N ALA A 120 0.68 -9.95 -2.05
CA ALA A 120 -0.29 -10.12 -0.97
C ALA A 120 -1.68 -9.56 -1.35
N TRP A 121 -1.72 -8.37 -1.97
CA TRP A 121 -2.97 -7.74 -2.40
C TRP A 121 -3.65 -8.55 -3.52
N LEU A 122 -2.90 -9.00 -4.53
CA LEU A 122 -3.46 -9.86 -5.58
C LEU A 122 -4.03 -11.17 -5.00
N GLN A 123 -3.27 -11.83 -4.13
CA GLN A 123 -3.70 -13.08 -3.49
C GLN A 123 -4.94 -12.88 -2.61
N GLN A 124 -5.03 -11.76 -1.89
CA GLN A 124 -6.19 -11.42 -1.05
C GLN A 124 -7.50 -11.37 -1.85
N TYR A 125 -7.46 -10.85 -3.08
CA TYR A 125 -8.61 -10.77 -3.96
C TYR A 125 -8.71 -11.94 -4.95
N GLY A 126 -7.87 -12.97 -4.80
CA GLY A 126 -7.89 -14.15 -5.67
C GLY A 126 -7.45 -13.86 -7.12
N LEU A 127 -6.72 -12.78 -7.34
CA LEU A 127 -6.23 -12.39 -8.66
C LEU A 127 -4.92 -13.12 -9.01
N PRO A 128 -4.70 -13.48 -10.29
CA PRO A 128 -3.46 -14.11 -10.72
C PRO A 128 -2.25 -13.18 -10.56
N ILE A 129 -1.12 -13.75 -10.12
CA ILE A 129 0.17 -13.04 -10.03
C ILE A 129 0.86 -13.11 -11.39
N ASN A 130 0.44 -12.27 -12.33
CA ASN A 130 1.09 -12.13 -13.62
C ASN A 130 0.95 -10.69 -14.13
N GLY A 131 1.81 -10.26 -15.05
CA GLY A 131 1.81 -8.88 -15.51
C GLY A 131 0.60 -8.44 -16.34
N SER A 132 -0.20 -9.39 -16.85
CA SER A 132 -1.44 -9.03 -17.54
C SER A 132 -2.53 -8.57 -16.56
N THR A 133 -2.49 -9.08 -15.32
CA THR A 133 -3.39 -8.69 -14.24
C THR A 133 -3.31 -7.19 -13.96
N ASP A 134 -2.13 -6.57 -14.02
CA ASP A 134 -1.93 -5.15 -13.69
C ASP A 134 -2.82 -4.22 -14.52
N SER A 135 -3.00 -4.57 -15.80
CA SER A 135 -3.76 -3.78 -16.77
C SER A 135 -5.22 -4.22 -16.94
N ALA A 136 -5.62 -5.31 -16.31
CA ALA A 136 -6.99 -5.81 -16.39
C ALA A 136 -7.92 -4.97 -15.52
N ASP A 137 -9.09 -4.65 -16.05
CA ASP A 137 -10.24 -4.12 -15.32
C ASP A 137 -11.13 -5.31 -14.98
N THR A 138 -10.98 -5.85 -13.76
CA THR A 138 -11.54 -7.14 -13.39
C THR A 138 -13.05 -7.08 -13.16
N ASP A 139 -13.56 -5.95 -12.67
CA ASP A 139 -14.98 -5.77 -12.34
C ASP A 139 -15.72 -4.81 -13.28
N GLY A 140 -15.03 -4.19 -14.23
CA GLY A 140 -15.60 -3.40 -15.32
C GLY A 140 -15.99 -1.98 -14.93
N ASP A 141 -15.37 -1.41 -13.89
CA ASP A 141 -15.68 -0.07 -13.39
C ASP A 141 -14.90 1.06 -14.12
N GLY A 142 -13.99 0.68 -15.02
CA GLY A 142 -13.14 1.58 -15.78
C GLY A 142 -11.78 1.87 -15.14
N HIS A 143 -11.47 1.26 -13.99
CA HIS A 143 -10.13 1.22 -13.41
C HIS A 143 -9.52 -0.16 -13.59
N ASN A 144 -8.23 -0.19 -13.93
CA ASN A 144 -7.49 -1.44 -13.89
C ASN A 144 -7.01 -1.78 -12.47
N ASN A 145 -6.67 -3.04 -12.25
CA ASN A 145 -6.23 -3.54 -10.94
C ASN A 145 -5.06 -2.73 -10.35
N TRP A 146 -4.15 -2.19 -11.19
CA TRP A 146 -3.07 -1.34 -10.70
C TRP A 146 -3.57 0.01 -10.16
N GLN A 147 -4.49 0.67 -10.88
CA GLN A 147 -5.13 1.90 -10.40
C GLN A 147 -5.91 1.65 -9.12
N GLU A 148 -6.56 0.51 -9.02
CA GLU A 148 -7.32 0.11 -7.85
C GLU A 148 -6.45 -0.16 -6.63
N TRP A 149 -5.36 -0.91 -6.80
CA TRP A 149 -4.36 -1.13 -5.75
C TRP A 149 -3.82 0.20 -5.21
N ARG A 150 -3.47 1.12 -6.13
CA ARG A 150 -3.00 2.47 -5.80
C ARG A 150 -4.07 3.30 -5.09
N ALA A 151 -5.33 3.17 -5.48
CA ALA A 151 -6.48 3.84 -4.87
C ALA A 151 -6.96 3.18 -3.56
N GLY A 152 -6.50 1.96 -3.26
CA GLY A 152 -6.98 1.17 -2.14
C GLY A 152 -8.43 0.69 -2.31
N THR A 153 -8.88 0.49 -3.54
CA THR A 153 -10.21 -0.03 -3.86
C THR A 153 -10.24 -1.56 -3.92
N ILE A 154 -11.43 -2.12 -4.15
CA ILE A 154 -11.69 -3.57 -4.17
C ILE A 154 -11.88 -3.99 -5.64
N PRO A 155 -10.95 -4.74 -6.24
CA PRO A 155 -10.92 -5.03 -7.68
C PRO A 155 -11.94 -6.04 -8.18
N THR A 156 -12.83 -6.46 -7.30
CA THR A 156 -13.88 -7.42 -7.60
C THR A 156 -15.25 -6.81 -7.29
N ASN A 157 -15.32 -5.49 -7.12
CA ASN A 157 -16.52 -4.77 -6.73
C ASN A 157 -16.56 -3.41 -7.42
N ALA A 158 -17.26 -3.35 -8.55
CA ALA A 158 -17.37 -2.15 -9.38
C ALA A 158 -18.02 -0.92 -8.70
N ALA A 159 -18.57 -1.07 -7.49
CA ALA A 159 -19.04 0.06 -6.68
C ALA A 159 -17.91 0.71 -5.86
N SER A 160 -16.79 0.02 -5.68
CA SER A 160 -15.61 0.49 -4.97
C SER A 160 -14.63 1.10 -5.96
N VAL A 161 -14.84 2.35 -6.37
CA VAL A 161 -14.01 3.02 -7.38
C VAL A 161 -13.57 4.39 -6.88
N LEU A 162 -12.33 4.84 -7.17
CA LEU A 162 -11.93 6.22 -6.89
C LEU A 162 -12.62 7.18 -7.87
N LYS A 163 -13.78 7.70 -7.48
CA LYS A 163 -14.59 8.56 -8.33
C LYS A 163 -14.91 9.89 -7.66
N LEU A 164 -14.66 10.98 -8.38
CA LEU A 164 -15.13 12.31 -8.01
C LEU A 164 -16.61 12.46 -8.39
N PHE A 165 -17.43 12.85 -7.43
CA PHE A 165 -18.84 13.18 -7.65
C PHE A 165 -18.99 14.59 -8.21
N SER A 166 -20.16 14.87 -8.78
CA SER A 166 -20.52 16.22 -9.23
C SER A 166 -20.34 17.23 -8.08
N PRO A 167 -19.50 18.26 -8.26
CA PRO A 167 -19.32 19.30 -7.25
C PRO A 167 -20.64 19.99 -6.92
N THR A 168 -20.80 20.39 -5.66
CA THR A 168 -21.98 21.15 -5.20
C THR A 168 -21.53 22.44 -4.55
N GLY A 169 -22.17 23.56 -4.83
CA GLY A 169 -21.80 24.84 -4.22
C GLY A 169 -22.53 26.02 -4.83
N ASP A 170 -22.11 27.22 -4.44
CA ASP A 170 -22.64 28.49 -4.91
C ASP A 170 -21.51 29.50 -5.13
N VAL A 171 -21.83 30.80 -5.15
CA VAL A 171 -20.87 31.89 -5.34
C VAL A 171 -19.77 31.95 -4.27
N SER A 172 -19.92 31.26 -3.14
CA SER A 172 -18.92 31.16 -2.07
C SER A 172 -17.89 30.05 -2.28
N GLY A 173 -18.08 29.17 -3.27
CA GLY A 173 -17.14 28.11 -3.62
C GLY A 173 -17.81 26.77 -3.94
N LEU A 174 -16.98 25.78 -4.30
CA LEU A 174 -17.43 24.44 -4.69
C LEU A 174 -16.97 23.39 -3.68
N THR A 175 -17.90 22.59 -3.17
CA THR A 175 -17.62 21.40 -2.39
C THR A 175 -17.43 20.20 -3.31
N LEU A 176 -16.23 19.64 -3.26
CA LEU A 176 -15.83 18.41 -3.94
C LEU A 176 -16.04 17.22 -3.00
N ARG A 177 -16.51 16.11 -3.54
CA ARG A 177 -16.64 14.84 -2.82
C ARG A 177 -16.18 13.71 -3.71
N TRP A 178 -15.40 12.78 -3.18
CA TRP A 178 -14.97 11.58 -3.91
C TRP A 178 -14.99 10.36 -3.01
N GLN A 179 -15.16 9.19 -3.62
CA GLN A 179 -15.03 7.91 -2.92
C GLN A 179 -13.61 7.73 -2.39
N SER A 180 -13.48 7.28 -1.14
CA SER A 180 -12.18 7.18 -0.48
C SER A 180 -12.11 6.06 0.56
N VAL A 181 -10.88 5.65 0.86
CA VAL A 181 -10.53 4.79 1.99
C VAL A 181 -9.58 5.51 2.96
N THR A 182 -9.55 5.08 4.22
CA THR A 182 -8.74 5.68 5.30
C THR A 182 -7.25 5.37 5.19
N THR A 183 -6.86 4.36 4.41
CA THR A 183 -5.47 3.91 4.22
C THR A 183 -4.74 4.64 3.09
N ARG A 184 -5.33 5.71 2.55
CA ARG A 184 -4.78 6.50 1.45
C ARG A 184 -4.83 7.98 1.76
N THR A 185 -3.90 8.71 1.16
CA THR A 185 -3.91 10.17 1.12
C THR A 185 -4.24 10.66 -0.28
N TYR A 186 -4.84 11.83 -0.39
CA TYR A 186 -5.32 12.37 -1.66
C TYR A 186 -4.74 13.75 -1.95
N TRP A 187 -4.74 14.08 -3.23
CA TRP A 187 -4.47 15.42 -3.73
C TRP A 187 -5.56 15.83 -4.71
N LEU A 188 -5.77 17.13 -4.81
CA LEU A 188 -6.74 17.74 -5.70
C LEU A 188 -6.07 18.74 -6.60
N GLU A 189 -6.46 18.69 -7.85
CA GLU A 189 -6.05 19.63 -8.85
C GLU A 189 -7.26 20.22 -9.57
N ARG A 190 -7.10 21.47 -10.01
CA ARG A 190 -8.12 22.24 -10.69
C ARG A 190 -7.57 22.89 -11.94
N ALA A 191 -8.40 22.94 -12.98
CA ALA A 191 -8.17 23.73 -14.17
C ALA A 191 -9.37 24.66 -14.41
N THR A 192 -9.12 25.86 -14.92
CA THR A 192 -10.18 26.73 -15.48
C THR A 192 -10.35 26.52 -16.99
N ASN A 193 -9.35 25.91 -17.64
CA ASN A 193 -9.37 25.47 -19.03
C ASN A 193 -8.53 24.19 -19.16
N LEU A 194 -9.00 23.21 -19.92
CA LEU A 194 -8.26 21.98 -20.18
C LEU A 194 -7.08 22.23 -21.15
N PRO A 195 -6.01 21.42 -21.09
CA PRO A 195 -5.79 20.28 -20.18
C PRO A 195 -4.92 20.61 -18.96
N THR A 196 -4.55 21.87 -18.73
CA THR A 196 -3.55 22.23 -17.70
C THR A 196 -4.19 22.39 -16.33
N PHE A 197 -3.76 21.55 -15.40
CA PHE A 197 -4.22 21.51 -14.02
C PHE A 197 -3.18 22.12 -13.06
N SER A 198 -3.67 22.75 -11.99
CA SER A 198 -2.85 23.25 -10.89
C SER A 198 -3.30 22.61 -9.58
N THR A 199 -2.35 22.25 -8.72
CA THR A 199 -2.62 21.69 -7.39
C THR A 199 -3.27 22.73 -6.48
N ILE A 200 -4.39 22.35 -5.87
CA ILE A 200 -5.12 23.18 -4.90
C ILE A 200 -5.08 22.59 -3.49
N ALA A 201 -4.85 21.29 -3.37
CA ALA A 201 -4.67 20.63 -2.08
C ALA A 201 -3.86 19.33 -2.21
N THR A 202 -3.10 19.00 -1.17
CA THR A 202 -2.29 17.78 -1.06
C THR A 202 -2.37 17.22 0.35
N ASN A 203 -1.95 15.97 0.53
CA ASN A 203 -1.89 15.31 1.84
C ASN A 203 -3.26 15.29 2.55
N LEU A 204 -4.35 15.22 1.78
CA LEU A 204 -5.69 15.12 2.33
C LEU A 204 -5.89 13.71 2.89
N PRO A 205 -6.16 13.55 4.20
CA PRO A 205 -6.36 12.23 4.78
C PRO A 205 -7.68 11.64 4.28
N GLY A 206 -7.63 10.41 3.78
CA GLY A 206 -8.81 9.68 3.37
C GLY A 206 -9.76 9.43 4.54
N GLN A 207 -11.05 9.49 4.25
CA GLN A 207 -12.13 9.10 5.16
C GLN A 207 -12.76 7.78 4.71
N SER A 208 -13.52 7.14 5.59
CA SER A 208 -14.31 5.99 5.21
C SER A 208 -15.39 6.39 4.19
N SER A 209 -15.44 5.64 3.08
CA SER A 209 -16.39 5.79 1.98
C SER A 209 -16.27 7.09 1.17
N THR A 210 -16.20 8.27 1.78
CA THR A 210 -16.17 9.54 1.03
C THR A 210 -15.38 10.62 1.78
N THR A 211 -14.48 11.29 1.06
CA THR A 211 -13.78 12.49 1.52
C THR A 211 -14.38 13.72 0.85
N ALA A 212 -14.44 14.84 1.56
CA ALA A 212 -14.94 16.10 1.06
C ALA A 212 -13.91 17.22 1.21
N TYR A 213 -13.91 18.17 0.28
CA TYR A 213 -13.06 19.36 0.32
C TYR A 213 -13.81 20.57 -0.24
N LEU A 214 -13.75 21.70 0.47
CA LEU A 214 -14.31 22.96 0.00
C LEU A 214 -13.22 23.77 -0.71
N ASP A 215 -13.38 23.95 -2.02
CA ASP A 215 -12.64 24.95 -2.78
C ASP A 215 -13.34 26.30 -2.68
N SER A 216 -13.03 27.06 -1.63
CA SER A 216 -13.55 28.40 -1.38
C SER A 216 -13.04 29.46 -2.35
N THR A 217 -12.13 29.10 -3.26
CA THR A 217 -11.58 30.01 -4.28
C THR A 217 -12.26 29.86 -5.64
N ALA A 218 -13.13 28.86 -5.79
CA ALA A 218 -13.94 28.64 -6.99
C ALA A 218 -15.16 29.57 -7.03
N THR A 219 -14.93 30.88 -7.00
CA THR A 219 -15.96 31.92 -6.88
C THR A 219 -16.22 32.69 -8.17
N ASN A 220 -15.37 32.52 -9.19
CA ASN A 220 -15.49 33.23 -10.46
C ASN A 220 -16.55 32.57 -11.36
N ALA A 221 -17.17 33.40 -12.19
CA ALA A 221 -18.00 32.89 -13.29
C ALA A 221 -17.13 32.14 -14.31
N GLY A 222 -17.44 30.87 -14.56
CA GLY A 222 -16.69 30.05 -15.52
C GLY A 222 -16.76 28.57 -15.21
N ALA A 223 -16.20 27.76 -16.11
CA ALA A 223 -16.05 26.33 -15.89
C ALA A 223 -14.85 26.05 -14.98
N TYR A 224 -15.04 25.12 -14.04
CA TYR A 224 -13.97 24.53 -13.25
C TYR A 224 -13.93 23.03 -13.54
N PHE A 225 -12.74 22.53 -13.85
CA PHE A 225 -12.47 21.11 -14.03
C PHE A 225 -11.64 20.63 -12.86
N TYR A 226 -11.97 19.48 -12.32
CA TYR A 226 -11.30 18.91 -11.16
C TYR A 226 -10.83 17.49 -11.45
N ARG A 227 -9.70 17.12 -10.85
CA ARG A 227 -9.29 15.73 -10.74
C ARG A 227 -8.77 15.46 -9.34
N VAL A 228 -9.00 14.22 -8.89
CA VAL A 228 -8.49 13.69 -7.64
C VAL A 228 -7.51 12.56 -7.95
N GLY A 229 -6.44 12.49 -7.18
CA GLY A 229 -5.53 11.34 -7.20
C GLY A 229 -5.26 10.82 -5.80
N ALA A 230 -4.91 9.55 -5.72
CA ALA A 230 -4.54 8.87 -4.48
C ALA A 230 -3.03 8.61 -4.41
N LYS A 231 -2.52 8.54 -3.18
CA LYS A 231 -1.16 8.15 -2.84
C LYS A 231 -1.20 7.20 -1.65
N GLU A 232 -0.32 6.20 -1.71
CA GLU A 232 -0.01 5.26 -0.63
C GLU A 232 0.79 5.91 0.51
#